data_AF-A0A803LB43-F1
#
_entry.id   AF-A0A803LB43-F1
#
_cell.length_a   1.000
_cell.length_b   1.000
_cell.length_c   1.000
_cell.angle_alpha   90.00
_cell.angle_beta   90.00
_cell.angle_gamma   90.00
#
_symmetry.space_group_name_H-M   'P 1'
#
loop_
_entity.id
_entity.type
_entity.pdbx_description
1 polymer ?
#
loop_
_entity_poly.entity_id
_entity_poly.type
_entity_poly.pdbx_seq_one_letter_code
_entity_poly.pdbx_strand_id
1 'polypeptide(L)'
;MAAVESYPMKGGDGTFSYVKNSSFQKSASSVVQGLISSAITEKFDVKPSATPTTIRLADLGCSVGPNTFTAMQNVIDTINTKAKSLSCQNPQYQVFFNDHVGNDFNTLFTSIPSDRAYFSAGVPGSFYGRLFPDSSLHFIHSSYSLQWLSKEPKELVNKESEAWNGGRIHYTSAPRGVVDAYARQFSEDMELFLGERAKELVVGGMMVLIMPCIPDETVAHSQVPAGIMFDLLGASLVDMAQAGVISQEQVDSFNLPIYSVSPMEMESLVKKNGRFSIEKMELTDPTSGRKNNEGGSKTSGDGNAIANHLRAGMEGILSKHFGVEKTDELFERFSKKTIEFSDKFKSSLKQGTQLFIVLVKKN
;
A
#
# COMPACT_ATOMS: atom_id res chain seq x y z
N MET A 1 21.07 4.84 -13.42
CA MET A 1 19.64 4.66 -13.05
C MET A 1 19.17 5.97 -12.45
N ALA A 2 17.98 6.46 -12.82
CA ALA A 2 17.36 7.56 -12.09
C ALA A 2 17.19 7.14 -10.62
N ALA A 3 17.40 8.04 -9.66
CA ALA A 3 17.17 7.75 -8.26
C ALA A 3 15.69 7.40 -8.06
N VAL A 4 15.41 6.24 -7.44
CA VAL A 4 14.03 5.87 -7.10
C VAL A 4 13.56 6.81 -6.01
N GLU A 5 12.40 7.43 -6.22
CA GLU A 5 11.84 8.31 -5.22
C GLU A 5 11.37 7.50 -4.01
N SER A 6 11.37 8.14 -2.84
CA SER A 6 11.18 7.47 -1.56
C SER A 6 10.10 8.20 -0.78
N TYR A 7 8.99 7.49 -0.50
CA TYR A 7 7.82 8.04 0.15
C TYR A 7 7.42 7.20 1.40
N PRO A 8 8.32 7.03 2.39
CA PRO A 8 7.99 6.27 3.58
C PRO A 8 6.93 6.99 4.42
N MET A 9 6.19 6.22 5.21
CA MET A 9 5.19 6.78 6.12
C MET A 9 5.86 7.51 7.29
N LYS A 10 5.10 8.33 8.03
CA LYS A 10 5.62 9.03 9.21
C LYS A 10 6.01 8.04 10.32
N GLY A 11 7.30 7.94 10.57
CA GLY A 11 7.88 7.13 11.64
C GLY A 11 7.63 7.66 13.05
N GLY A 12 8.27 7.01 14.03
CA GLY A 12 8.11 7.28 15.46
C GLY A 12 6.77 6.82 16.04
N ASP A 13 6.51 7.27 17.27
CA ASP A 13 5.34 6.92 18.08
C ASP A 13 4.47 8.15 18.42
N GLY A 14 4.76 9.31 17.82
CA GLY A 14 4.04 10.56 18.05
C GLY A 14 2.57 10.51 17.60
N THR A 15 1.77 11.52 17.98
CA THR A 15 0.32 11.59 17.69
C THR A 15 -0.02 11.39 16.21
N PHE A 16 0.80 11.91 15.29
CA PHE A 16 0.60 11.82 13.84
C PHE A 16 1.43 10.70 13.19
N SER A 17 2.04 9.81 13.96
CA SER A 17 2.80 8.66 13.43
C SER A 17 1.89 7.66 12.72
N TYR A 18 2.47 6.90 11.80
CA TYR A 18 1.77 5.81 11.12
C TYR A 18 1.38 4.68 12.08
N VAL A 19 2.19 4.42 13.12
CA VAL A 19 1.88 3.46 14.19
C VAL A 19 0.51 3.74 14.80
N LYS A 20 0.18 5.01 15.05
CA LYS A 20 -1.08 5.42 15.70
C LYS A 20 -2.25 5.65 14.72
N ASN A 21 -2.00 5.77 13.42
CA ASN A 21 -2.99 6.21 12.44
C ASN A 21 -3.16 5.26 11.22
N SER A 22 -2.71 4.01 11.34
CA SER A 22 -2.81 2.98 10.29
C SER A 22 -3.95 1.98 10.50
N SER A 23 -4.99 2.36 11.27
CA SER A 23 -6.12 1.49 11.60
C SER A 23 -6.96 1.09 10.39
N PHE A 24 -7.00 1.94 9.36
CA PHE A 24 -7.67 1.63 8.10
C PHE A 24 -7.01 0.45 7.38
N GLN A 25 -5.69 0.51 7.18
CA GLN A 25 -4.92 -0.58 6.56
C GLN A 25 -4.97 -1.86 7.40
N LYS A 26 -5.02 -1.74 8.73
CA LYS A 26 -5.24 -2.88 9.64
C LYS A 26 -6.58 -3.54 9.34
N SER A 27 -7.68 -2.79 9.31
CA SER A 27 -9.02 -3.31 8.99
C SER A 27 -9.06 -3.95 7.60
N ALA A 28 -8.49 -3.29 6.60
CA ALA A 28 -8.44 -3.77 5.22
C ALA A 28 -7.73 -5.13 5.10
N SER A 29 -6.61 -5.30 5.82
CA SER A 29 -5.88 -6.57 5.85
C SER A 29 -6.65 -7.65 6.62
N SER A 30 -7.32 -7.30 7.73
CA SER A 30 -8.15 -8.24 8.50
C SER A 30 -9.34 -8.80 7.72
N VAL A 31 -9.97 -7.99 6.86
CA VAL A 31 -11.13 -8.43 6.03
C VAL A 31 -10.76 -9.61 5.14
N VAL A 32 -9.55 -9.61 4.59
CA VAL A 32 -9.09 -10.64 3.64
C VAL A 32 -8.31 -11.76 4.32
N GLN A 33 -8.14 -11.72 5.65
CA GLN A 33 -7.37 -12.73 6.38
C GLN A 33 -7.90 -14.15 6.14
N GLY A 34 -9.22 -14.33 6.09
CA GLY A 34 -9.82 -15.63 5.76
C GLY A 34 -9.44 -16.11 4.37
N LEU A 35 -9.40 -15.21 3.37
CA LEU A 35 -9.03 -15.53 2.00
C LEU A 35 -7.55 -15.91 1.89
N ILE A 36 -6.68 -15.21 2.62
CA ILE A 36 -5.25 -15.55 2.74
C ILE A 36 -5.10 -16.94 3.34
N SER A 37 -5.79 -17.22 4.45
CA SER A 37 -5.68 -18.50 5.13
C SER A 37 -6.17 -19.66 4.27
N SER A 38 -7.28 -19.49 3.53
CA SER A 38 -7.75 -20.48 2.55
C SER A 38 -6.73 -20.70 1.44
N ALA A 39 -6.19 -19.63 0.85
CA ALA A 39 -5.22 -19.74 -0.23
C ALA A 39 -3.95 -20.50 0.20
N ILE A 40 -3.41 -20.18 1.38
CA ILE A 40 -2.25 -20.92 1.95
C ILE A 40 -2.62 -22.40 2.14
N THR A 41 -3.77 -22.67 2.73
CA THR A 41 -4.22 -24.05 3.00
C THR A 41 -4.32 -24.86 1.71
N GLU A 42 -4.92 -24.29 0.67
CA GLU A 42 -5.23 -24.97 -0.59
C GLU A 42 -4.07 -25.02 -1.59
N LYS A 43 -3.20 -24.01 -1.61
CA LYS A 43 -2.25 -23.79 -2.73
C LYS A 43 -0.79 -23.66 -2.31
N PHE A 44 -0.49 -23.40 -1.05
CA PHE A 44 0.89 -23.25 -0.59
C PHE A 44 1.52 -24.61 -0.26
N ASP A 45 2.02 -25.30 -1.29
CA ASP A 45 2.59 -26.65 -1.19
C ASP A 45 4.12 -26.68 -1.34
N VAL A 46 4.77 -25.52 -1.20
CA VAL A 46 6.22 -25.41 -1.32
C VAL A 46 6.89 -26.26 -0.25
N LYS A 47 7.50 -27.37 -0.68
CA LYS A 47 8.32 -28.21 0.17
C LYS A 47 9.71 -27.58 0.29
N PRO A 48 10.16 -27.23 1.50
CA PRO A 48 11.49 -26.69 1.70
C PRO A 48 12.57 -27.69 1.22
N SER A 49 13.58 -27.17 0.53
CA SER A 49 14.59 -27.96 -0.19
C SER A 49 15.70 -28.56 0.70
N ALA A 50 15.75 -28.22 2.00
CA ALA A 50 16.78 -28.69 2.91
C ALA A 50 16.25 -28.89 4.35
N THR A 51 16.94 -29.74 5.12
CA THR A 51 16.73 -29.94 6.57
C THR A 51 17.84 -29.26 7.39
N PRO A 52 17.52 -28.43 8.40
CA PRO A 52 16.17 -28.01 8.82
C PRO A 52 15.53 -27.07 7.81
N THR A 53 14.21 -27.20 7.69
CA THR A 53 13.38 -26.53 6.70
C THR A 53 13.14 -25.08 7.10
N THR A 54 13.74 -24.11 6.40
CA THR A 54 13.45 -22.68 6.62
C THR A 54 12.49 -22.15 5.57
N ILE A 55 11.32 -21.67 6.00
CA ILE A 55 10.41 -20.90 5.15
C ILE A 55 10.76 -19.42 5.29
N ARG A 56 11.07 -18.80 4.15
CA ARG A 56 11.40 -17.38 4.06
C ARG A 56 10.21 -16.58 3.56
N LEU A 57 9.77 -15.61 4.35
CA LEU A 57 8.65 -14.71 4.04
C LEU A 57 9.18 -13.29 3.90
N ALA A 58 8.56 -12.50 3.02
CA ALA A 58 8.83 -11.07 2.93
C ALA A 58 7.54 -10.27 2.97
N ASP A 59 7.53 -9.17 3.73
CA ASP A 59 6.52 -8.12 3.64
C ASP A 59 7.12 -6.90 2.93
N LEU A 60 6.57 -6.54 1.77
CA LEU A 60 7.07 -5.48 0.91
C LEU A 60 6.24 -4.20 1.07
N GLY A 61 6.86 -3.16 1.62
CA GLY A 61 6.19 -1.95 2.10
C GLY A 61 5.66 -2.13 3.53
N CYS A 62 6.51 -2.60 4.44
CA CYS A 62 6.14 -2.93 5.81
C CYS A 62 5.86 -1.70 6.70
N SER A 63 6.31 -0.52 6.28
CA SER A 63 6.31 0.71 7.07
C SER A 63 7.02 0.47 8.41
N VAL A 64 6.46 0.99 9.50
CA VAL A 64 7.05 1.01 10.85
C VAL A 64 6.32 0.11 11.86
N GLY A 65 5.36 -0.70 11.40
CA GLY A 65 4.45 -1.47 12.26
C GLY A 65 3.23 -0.67 12.76
N PRO A 66 2.29 -1.32 13.47
CA PRO A 66 2.30 -2.74 13.87
C PRO A 66 1.71 -3.70 12.84
N ASN A 67 1.06 -3.19 11.77
CA ASN A 67 0.28 -4.01 10.83
C ASN A 67 1.07 -5.16 10.20
N THR A 68 2.33 -4.91 9.84
CA THR A 68 3.23 -5.92 9.27
C THR A 68 3.42 -7.13 10.18
N PHE A 69 3.54 -6.93 11.50
CA PHE A 69 3.74 -8.03 12.45
C PHE A 69 2.50 -8.92 12.53
N THR A 70 1.31 -8.32 12.56
CA THR A 70 0.04 -9.07 12.54
C THR A 70 -0.11 -9.86 11.24
N ALA A 71 0.18 -9.25 10.08
CA ALA A 71 0.09 -9.93 8.79
C ALA A 71 1.02 -11.15 8.74
N MET A 72 2.30 -10.97 9.13
CA MET A 72 3.29 -12.04 9.09
C MET A 72 3.00 -13.16 10.09
N GLN A 73 2.54 -12.80 11.29
CA GLN A 73 2.15 -13.78 12.31
C GLN A 73 0.97 -14.63 11.82
N ASN A 74 -0.07 -14.02 11.23
CA ASN A 74 -1.23 -14.75 10.74
C ASN A 74 -0.87 -15.73 9.60
N VAL A 75 0.06 -15.36 8.72
CA VAL A 75 0.57 -16.25 7.67
C VAL A 75 1.29 -17.43 8.31
N ILE A 76 2.20 -17.19 9.24
CA ILE A 76 2.96 -18.24 9.95
C ILE A 76 2.01 -19.20 10.71
N ASP A 77 1.01 -18.67 11.40
CA ASP A 77 0.04 -19.47 12.15
C ASP A 77 -0.80 -20.35 11.22
N THR A 78 -1.17 -19.83 10.05
CA THR A 78 -1.86 -20.62 9.02
C THR A 78 -0.96 -21.75 8.51
N ILE A 79 0.31 -21.46 8.18
CA ILE A 79 1.27 -22.47 7.70
C ILE A 79 1.48 -23.55 8.78
N ASN A 80 1.66 -23.15 10.04
CA ASN A 80 1.79 -24.09 11.16
C ASN A 80 0.54 -24.97 11.32
N THR A 81 -0.65 -24.40 11.15
CA THR A 81 -1.90 -25.15 11.23
C THR A 81 -2.00 -26.18 10.12
N LYS A 82 -1.63 -25.82 8.88
CA LYS A 82 -1.53 -26.75 7.74
C LYS A 82 -0.47 -27.82 7.98
N ALA A 83 0.71 -27.47 8.49
CA ALA A 83 1.77 -28.44 8.76
C ALA A 83 1.34 -29.48 9.80
N LYS A 84 0.67 -29.03 10.89
CA LYS A 84 0.11 -29.91 11.92
C LYS A 84 -0.94 -30.88 11.35
N SER A 85 -1.87 -30.40 10.50
CA SER A 85 -2.89 -31.27 9.91
C SER A 85 -2.29 -32.33 8.98
N LEU A 86 -1.14 -32.04 8.37
CA LEU A 86 -0.36 -32.96 7.54
C LEU A 86 0.67 -33.78 8.33
N SER A 87 0.65 -33.74 9.67
CA SER A 87 1.62 -34.44 10.55
C SER A 87 3.09 -34.14 10.22
N CYS A 88 3.37 -32.94 9.70
CA CYS A 88 4.72 -32.47 9.37
C CYS A 88 5.33 -31.71 10.56
N GLN A 89 6.66 -31.71 10.67
CA GLN A 89 7.35 -30.85 11.62
C GLN A 89 7.20 -29.37 11.22
N ASN A 90 7.06 -28.49 12.22
CA ASN A 90 7.01 -27.06 11.97
C ASN A 90 8.38 -26.58 11.43
N PRO A 91 8.40 -25.81 10.33
CA PRO A 91 9.63 -25.23 9.81
C PRO A 91 10.11 -24.08 10.70
N GLN A 92 11.37 -23.70 10.51
CA GLN A 92 11.86 -22.41 10.99
C GLN A 92 11.38 -21.30 10.05
N TYR A 93 11.12 -20.12 10.59
CA TYR A 93 10.67 -18.97 9.81
C TYR A 93 11.70 -17.85 9.82
N GLN A 94 11.96 -17.28 8.65
CA GLN A 94 12.73 -16.05 8.49
C GLN A 94 11.85 -15.03 7.78
N VAL A 95 11.54 -13.93 8.46
CA VAL A 95 10.70 -12.85 7.95
C VAL A 95 11.58 -11.65 7.60
N PHE A 96 11.43 -11.18 6.36
CA PHE A 96 12.07 -9.98 5.86
C PHE A 96 11.06 -8.83 5.81
N PHE A 97 11.39 -7.74 6.47
CA PHE A 97 10.61 -6.51 6.45
C PHE A 97 11.28 -5.54 5.47
N ASN A 98 10.67 -5.34 4.31
CA ASN A 98 11.17 -4.44 3.29
C ASN A 98 10.39 -3.13 3.28
N ASP A 99 11.10 -2.03 3.15
CA ASP A 99 10.56 -0.72 2.83
C ASP A 99 11.66 0.14 2.16
N HIS A 100 11.33 1.38 1.79
CA HIS A 100 12.30 2.34 1.30
C HIS A 100 13.47 2.54 2.28
N VAL A 101 14.63 2.92 1.74
CA VAL A 101 15.84 3.21 2.54
C VAL A 101 15.58 4.26 3.62
N GLY A 102 14.72 5.25 3.33
CA GLY A 102 14.36 6.31 4.27
C GLY A 102 13.30 5.94 5.30
N ASN A 103 12.80 4.70 5.30
CA ASN A 103 11.83 4.25 6.31
C ASN A 103 12.47 4.19 7.70
N ASP A 104 11.66 4.42 8.72
CA ASP A 104 12.11 4.38 10.12
C ASP A 104 12.17 2.94 10.64
N PHE A 105 13.20 2.22 10.20
CA PHE A 105 13.50 0.87 10.66
C PHE A 105 13.80 0.80 12.16
N ASN A 106 14.21 1.91 12.81
CA ASN A 106 14.45 1.92 14.25
C ASN A 106 13.13 1.76 15.02
N THR A 107 12.09 2.51 14.64
CA THR A 107 10.74 2.34 15.20
C THR A 107 10.19 0.95 14.89
N LEU A 108 10.41 0.44 13.67
CA LEU A 108 10.04 -0.94 13.33
C LEU A 108 10.72 -1.95 14.27
N PHE A 109 12.04 -1.93 14.39
CA PHE A 109 12.82 -2.91 15.15
C PHE A 109 12.53 -2.87 16.65
N THR A 110 12.32 -1.68 17.21
CA THR A 110 11.93 -1.52 18.62
C THR A 110 10.51 -2.00 18.90
N SER A 111 9.65 -2.08 17.88
CA SER A 111 8.26 -2.53 17.98
C SER A 111 8.05 -4.01 17.66
N ILE A 112 9.10 -4.76 17.28
CA ILE A 112 8.99 -6.19 16.97
C ILE A 112 8.58 -6.97 18.23
N PRO A 113 7.55 -7.84 18.18
CA PRO A 113 7.14 -8.66 19.31
C PRO A 113 8.28 -9.56 19.84
N SER A 114 8.48 -9.57 21.15
CA SER A 114 9.56 -10.34 21.80
C SER A 114 9.27 -11.84 21.86
N ASP A 115 7.99 -12.23 21.85
CA ASP A 115 7.48 -13.59 21.90
C ASP A 115 7.30 -14.26 20.52
N ARG A 116 7.75 -13.58 19.46
CA ARG A 116 7.64 -14.09 18.08
C ARG A 116 8.39 -15.41 17.89
N ALA A 117 7.81 -16.30 17.09
CA ALA A 117 8.42 -17.58 16.71
C ALA A 117 9.12 -17.53 15.33
N TYR A 118 9.77 -16.41 15.00
CA TYR A 118 10.48 -16.23 13.73
C TYR A 118 11.71 -15.31 13.84
N PHE A 119 12.71 -15.56 13.00
CA PHE A 119 13.84 -14.66 12.81
C PHE A 119 13.43 -13.49 11.92
N SER A 120 13.93 -12.29 12.22
CA SER A 120 13.54 -11.06 11.53
C SER A 120 14.76 -10.34 10.95
N ALA A 121 14.62 -9.78 9.75
CA ALA A 121 15.61 -8.91 9.13
C ALA A 121 14.93 -7.74 8.41
N GLY A 122 15.54 -6.55 8.47
CA GLY A 122 15.12 -5.42 7.63
C GLY A 122 15.85 -5.42 6.28
N VAL A 123 15.14 -5.05 5.22
CA VAL A 123 15.68 -4.99 3.85
C VAL A 123 15.36 -3.62 3.25
N PRO A 124 16.27 -2.63 3.36
CA PRO A 124 16.05 -1.30 2.83
C PRO A 124 16.22 -1.29 1.30
N GLY A 125 15.22 -0.79 0.57
CA GLY A 125 15.28 -0.66 -0.87
C GLY A 125 13.91 -0.63 -1.52
N SER A 126 13.84 -0.09 -2.73
CA SER A 126 12.60 -0.14 -3.51
C SER A 126 12.32 -1.56 -3.98
N PHE A 127 11.13 -2.05 -3.65
CA PHE A 127 10.52 -3.23 -4.26
C PHE A 127 10.27 -3.13 -5.77
N TYR A 128 10.49 -2.00 -6.45
CA TYR A 128 10.54 -2.01 -7.92
C TYR A 128 11.87 -2.53 -8.48
N GLY A 129 12.88 -2.74 -7.62
CA GLY A 129 14.14 -3.38 -7.97
C GLY A 129 14.31 -4.76 -7.32
N ARG A 130 15.51 -5.33 -7.49
CA ARG A 130 15.96 -6.54 -6.79
C ARG A 130 16.27 -6.23 -5.32
N LEU A 131 15.75 -7.07 -4.45
CA LEU A 131 15.92 -7.02 -2.99
C LEU A 131 16.56 -8.31 -2.45
N PHE A 132 16.32 -9.44 -3.11
CA PHE A 132 16.71 -10.77 -2.61
C PHE A 132 17.47 -11.58 -3.67
N PRO A 133 18.27 -12.59 -3.27
CA PRO A 133 18.84 -13.57 -4.19
C PRO A 133 17.77 -14.39 -4.93
N ASP A 134 18.15 -14.97 -6.06
CA ASP A 134 17.27 -15.82 -6.86
C ASP A 134 16.72 -16.99 -6.04
N SER A 135 15.43 -17.28 -6.19
CA SER A 135 14.74 -18.42 -5.57
C SER A 135 15.00 -18.56 -4.06
N SER A 136 15.00 -17.44 -3.34
CA SER A 136 15.27 -17.38 -1.91
C SER A 136 14.02 -17.27 -1.05
N LEU A 137 12.93 -16.71 -1.60
CA LEU A 137 11.67 -16.45 -0.92
C LEU A 137 10.62 -17.52 -1.22
N HIS A 138 9.80 -17.85 -0.23
CA HIS A 138 8.70 -18.82 -0.36
C HIS A 138 7.35 -18.11 -0.39
N PHE A 139 7.21 -17.05 0.41
CA PHE A 139 5.97 -16.28 0.53
C PHE A 139 6.27 -14.79 0.48
N ILE A 140 5.48 -14.03 -0.26
CA ILE A 140 5.54 -12.57 -0.30
C ILE A 140 4.17 -12.01 0.05
N HIS A 141 4.17 -10.97 0.88
CA HIS A 141 3.02 -10.17 1.20
C HIS A 141 3.31 -8.71 0.83
N SER A 142 2.28 -8.00 0.37
CA SER A 142 2.31 -6.56 0.18
C SER A 142 0.90 -6.04 0.39
N SER A 143 0.74 -5.09 1.31
CA SER A 143 -0.55 -4.51 1.64
C SER A 143 -0.44 -2.99 1.68
N TYR A 144 -1.25 -2.32 0.84
CA TYR A 144 -1.29 -0.86 0.74
C TYR A 144 0.08 -0.21 0.46
N SER A 145 0.91 -0.86 -0.35
CA SER A 145 2.19 -0.32 -0.83
C SER A 145 2.27 -0.20 -2.35
N LEU A 146 1.73 -1.15 -3.12
CA LEU A 146 1.84 -1.17 -4.58
C LEU A 146 1.11 -0.06 -5.33
N GLN A 147 0.18 0.66 -4.69
CA GLN A 147 -0.44 1.83 -5.30
C GLN A 147 0.54 3.01 -5.43
N TRP A 148 1.66 3.02 -4.68
CA TRP A 148 2.68 4.07 -4.76
C TRP A 148 3.58 3.85 -5.96
N LEU A 149 3.58 4.80 -6.89
CA LEU A 149 4.42 4.77 -8.08
C LEU A 149 5.90 4.93 -7.72
N SER A 150 6.78 4.46 -8.60
CA SER A 150 8.24 4.58 -8.42
C SER A 150 8.74 6.02 -8.55
N LYS A 151 7.99 6.87 -9.25
CA LYS A 151 8.25 8.28 -9.51
C LYS A 151 6.98 8.97 -10.01
N GLU A 152 6.96 10.30 -9.93
CA GLU A 152 5.96 11.13 -10.60
C GLU A 152 6.16 11.09 -12.14
N PRO A 153 5.09 10.89 -12.95
CA PRO A 153 5.19 11.02 -14.40
C PRO A 153 5.56 12.46 -14.79
N LYS A 154 6.67 12.61 -15.52
CA LYS A 154 7.30 13.93 -15.79
C LYS A 154 6.43 14.85 -16.64
N GLU A 155 5.58 14.27 -17.47
CA GLU A 155 4.62 14.99 -18.30
C GLU A 155 3.55 15.74 -17.49
N LEU A 156 3.34 15.41 -16.21
CA LEU A 156 2.34 16.05 -15.36
C LEU A 156 2.72 17.47 -14.94
N VAL A 157 4.02 17.75 -14.88
CA VAL A 157 4.57 19.06 -14.46
C VAL A 157 5.06 19.90 -15.65
N ASN A 158 5.06 19.35 -16.85
CA ASN A 158 5.41 20.09 -18.06
C ASN A 158 4.19 20.86 -18.59
N LYS A 159 4.20 22.19 -18.48
CA LYS A 159 3.10 23.07 -18.94
C LYS A 159 2.77 22.94 -20.44
N GLU A 160 3.70 22.45 -21.25
CA GLU A 160 3.50 22.25 -22.70
C GLU A 160 2.89 20.88 -23.03
N SER A 161 2.78 19.99 -22.04
CA SER A 161 2.22 18.65 -22.20
C SER A 161 0.69 18.68 -22.17
N GLU A 162 0.05 17.87 -23.02
CA GLU A 162 -1.39 17.61 -22.94
C GLU A 162 -1.81 16.93 -21.63
N ALA A 163 -0.85 16.30 -20.92
CA ALA A 163 -1.03 15.69 -19.62
C ALA A 163 -0.64 16.61 -18.45
N TRP A 164 -0.41 17.91 -18.68
CA TRP A 164 -0.13 18.85 -17.58
C TRP A 164 -1.29 18.90 -16.57
N ASN A 165 -0.99 18.66 -15.30
CA ASN A 165 -2.00 18.55 -14.24
C ASN A 165 -2.17 19.83 -13.40
N GLY A 166 -2.01 21.00 -14.02
CA GLY A 166 -2.11 22.30 -13.34
C GLY A 166 -3.39 22.48 -12.51
N GLY A 167 -3.25 23.09 -11.33
CA GLY A 167 -4.34 23.36 -10.39
C GLY A 167 -4.88 22.12 -9.66
N ARG A 168 -4.25 20.95 -9.83
CA ARG A 168 -4.63 19.68 -9.19
C ARG A 168 -3.40 19.01 -8.63
N ILE A 169 -3.62 18.04 -7.74
CA ILE A 169 -2.53 17.23 -7.14
C ILE A 169 -2.65 15.74 -7.47
N HIS A 170 -3.67 15.36 -8.23
CA HIS A 170 -3.97 13.98 -8.58
C HIS A 170 -4.88 13.92 -9.81
N TYR A 171 -5.15 12.72 -10.34
CA TYR A 171 -5.91 12.53 -11.57
C TYR A 171 -7.43 12.38 -11.36
N THR A 172 -7.91 12.38 -10.12
CA THR A 172 -9.32 12.18 -9.73
C THR A 172 -10.36 12.92 -10.56
N SER A 173 -10.08 14.20 -10.83
CA SER A 173 -10.93 15.13 -11.58
C SER A 173 -10.17 15.71 -12.79
N ALA A 174 -9.22 14.96 -13.33
CA ALA A 174 -8.35 15.39 -14.41
C ALA A 174 -8.80 14.84 -15.78
N PRO A 175 -8.37 15.48 -16.89
CA PRO A 175 -8.58 14.95 -18.23
C PRO A 175 -7.93 13.57 -18.43
N ARG A 176 -8.42 12.83 -19.43
CA ARG A 176 -7.97 11.45 -19.71
C ARG A 176 -6.44 11.33 -19.89
N GLY A 177 -5.80 12.32 -20.52
CA GLY A 177 -4.34 12.31 -20.72
C GLY A 177 -3.53 12.25 -19.41
N VAL A 178 -4.03 12.88 -18.34
CA VAL A 178 -3.42 12.78 -17.00
C VAL A 178 -3.59 11.36 -16.45
N VAL A 179 -4.79 10.80 -16.54
CA VAL A 179 -5.08 9.42 -16.08
C VAL A 179 -4.19 8.41 -16.81
N ASP A 180 -4.06 8.55 -18.14
CA ASP A 180 -3.23 7.66 -18.95
C ASP A 180 -1.73 7.77 -18.61
N ALA A 181 -1.25 8.95 -18.21
CA ALA A 181 0.12 9.13 -17.73
C ALA A 181 0.39 8.36 -16.44
N TYR A 182 -0.53 8.42 -15.49
CA TYR A 182 -0.47 7.62 -14.26
C TYR A 182 -0.56 6.11 -14.55
N ALA A 183 -1.51 5.69 -15.39
CA ALA A 183 -1.71 4.30 -15.74
C ALA A 183 -0.48 3.68 -16.42
N ARG A 184 0.19 4.45 -17.29
CA ARG A 184 1.44 4.02 -17.93
C ARG A 184 2.57 3.85 -16.93
N GLN A 185 2.74 4.80 -16.01
CA GLN A 185 3.76 4.69 -14.97
C GLN A 185 3.51 3.46 -14.08
N PHE A 186 2.26 3.23 -13.68
CA PHE A 186 1.89 2.03 -12.92
C PHE A 186 2.19 0.73 -13.69
N SER A 187 1.90 0.71 -15.00
CA SER A 187 2.19 -0.45 -15.86
C SER A 187 3.69 -0.76 -15.92
N GLU A 188 4.53 0.26 -16.09
CA GLU A 188 6.00 0.13 -16.04
C GLU A 188 6.48 -0.39 -14.68
N ASP A 189 5.95 0.19 -13.60
CA ASP A 189 6.29 -0.18 -12.22
C ASP A 189 5.91 -1.63 -11.91
N MET A 190 4.73 -2.07 -12.35
CA MET A 190 4.27 -3.45 -12.16
C MET A 190 5.03 -4.46 -13.01
N GLU A 191 5.46 -4.07 -14.22
CA GLU A 191 6.34 -4.92 -15.04
C GLU A 191 7.67 -5.20 -14.34
N LEU A 192 8.28 -4.16 -13.76
CA LEU A 192 9.49 -4.27 -12.95
C LEU A 192 9.24 -5.10 -11.68
N PHE A 193 8.21 -4.75 -10.90
CA PHE A 193 7.87 -5.47 -9.66
C PHE A 193 7.69 -6.96 -9.92
N LEU A 194 6.77 -7.34 -10.82
CA LEU A 194 6.50 -8.76 -11.13
C LEU A 194 7.75 -9.45 -11.69
N GLY A 195 8.52 -8.76 -12.54
CA GLY A 195 9.78 -9.28 -13.09
C GLY A 195 10.80 -9.64 -12.02
N GLU A 196 11.01 -8.76 -11.04
CA GLU A 196 11.97 -8.99 -9.96
C GLU A 196 11.45 -10.02 -8.93
N ARG A 197 10.16 -9.97 -8.57
CA ARG A 197 9.55 -10.99 -7.69
C ARG A 197 9.61 -12.39 -8.28
N ALA A 198 9.47 -12.51 -9.60
CA ALA A 198 9.57 -13.80 -10.28
C ALA A 198 10.97 -14.42 -10.18
N LYS A 199 12.04 -13.61 -10.08
CA LYS A 199 13.39 -14.12 -9.89
C LYS A 199 13.62 -14.56 -8.44
N GLU A 200 13.07 -13.82 -7.49
CA GLU A 200 13.30 -14.00 -6.05
C GLU A 200 12.47 -15.12 -5.41
N LEU A 201 11.24 -15.31 -5.87
CA LEU A 201 10.39 -16.41 -5.39
C LEU A 201 10.89 -17.75 -5.90
N VAL A 202 10.79 -18.79 -5.08
CA VAL A 202 10.89 -20.18 -5.53
C VAL A 202 9.71 -20.54 -6.43
N VAL A 203 9.89 -21.51 -7.32
CA VAL A 203 8.79 -22.10 -8.09
C VAL A 203 7.72 -22.65 -7.14
N GLY A 204 6.45 -22.36 -7.42
CA GLY A 204 5.33 -22.66 -6.51
C GLY A 204 5.21 -21.70 -5.32
N GLY A 205 6.14 -20.76 -5.16
CA GLY A 205 6.07 -19.70 -4.15
C GLY A 205 4.85 -18.81 -4.33
N MET A 206 4.31 -18.32 -3.21
CA MET A 206 3.06 -17.56 -3.18
C MET A 206 3.32 -16.07 -2.95
N MET A 207 2.54 -15.22 -3.59
CA MET A 207 2.54 -13.79 -3.38
C MET A 207 1.11 -13.29 -3.17
N VAL A 208 0.87 -12.62 -2.05
CA VAL A 208 -0.40 -12.00 -1.69
C VAL A 208 -0.28 -10.50 -1.79
N LEU A 209 -1.16 -9.90 -2.60
CA LEU A 209 -1.19 -8.45 -2.84
C LEU A 209 -2.54 -7.88 -2.40
N ILE A 210 -2.51 -6.78 -1.66
CA ILE A 210 -3.68 -6.06 -1.18
C ILE A 210 -3.47 -4.57 -1.49
N MET A 211 -4.36 -3.94 -2.25
CA MET A 211 -4.21 -2.53 -2.60
C MET A 211 -5.55 -1.83 -2.83
N PRO A 212 -5.60 -0.48 -2.74
CA PRO A 212 -6.73 0.29 -3.25
C PRO A 212 -6.97 0.00 -4.73
N CYS A 213 -8.22 -0.01 -5.15
CA CYS A 213 -8.56 -0.24 -6.55
C CYS A 213 -9.77 0.59 -6.99
N ILE A 214 -9.90 0.71 -8.31
CA ILE A 214 -11.11 1.20 -8.97
C ILE A 214 -11.86 -0.01 -9.50
N PRO A 215 -13.12 -0.27 -9.05
CA PRO A 215 -13.83 -1.50 -9.40
C PRO A 215 -13.98 -1.71 -10.90
N ASP A 216 -14.37 -0.66 -11.62
CA ASP A 216 -14.50 -0.62 -13.08
C ASP A 216 -14.45 0.82 -13.61
N GLU A 217 -14.40 0.98 -14.93
CA GLU A 217 -14.28 2.28 -15.61
C GLU A 217 -15.52 3.18 -15.48
N THR A 218 -16.66 2.67 -14.99
CA THR A 218 -17.89 3.45 -14.79
C THR A 218 -17.87 4.23 -13.48
N VAL A 219 -17.01 3.84 -12.52
CA VAL A 219 -16.86 4.52 -11.25
C VAL A 219 -15.89 5.69 -11.40
N ALA A 220 -16.39 6.91 -11.20
CA ALA A 220 -15.54 8.08 -11.22
C ALA A 220 -14.49 8.02 -10.10
N HIS A 221 -13.23 8.34 -10.43
CA HIS A 221 -12.13 8.34 -9.46
C HIS A 221 -12.39 9.25 -8.24
N SER A 222 -13.12 10.35 -8.42
CA SER A 222 -13.55 11.27 -7.34
C SER A 222 -14.64 10.70 -6.41
N GLN A 223 -15.16 9.50 -6.69
CA GLN A 223 -16.18 8.82 -5.88
C GLN A 223 -15.62 7.70 -5.01
N VAL A 224 -14.37 7.27 -5.23
CA VAL A 224 -13.71 6.28 -4.35
C VAL A 224 -13.08 6.96 -3.13
N PRO A 225 -12.88 6.24 -2.01
CA PRO A 225 -12.38 6.83 -0.76
C PRO A 225 -11.08 7.62 -0.92
N ALA A 226 -10.10 7.05 -1.65
CA ALA A 226 -8.83 7.73 -1.92
C ALA A 226 -9.03 9.02 -2.70
N GLY A 227 -9.89 9.00 -3.72
CA GLY A 227 -10.13 10.16 -4.56
C GLY A 227 -10.80 11.31 -3.83
N ILE A 228 -11.79 11.01 -2.97
CA ILE A 228 -12.41 12.02 -2.10
C ILE A 228 -11.35 12.68 -1.20
N MET A 229 -10.46 11.88 -0.59
CA MET A 229 -9.40 12.42 0.26
C MET A 229 -8.42 13.31 -0.53
N PHE A 230 -8.04 12.91 -1.74
CA PHE A 230 -7.08 13.66 -2.56
C PHE A 230 -7.69 14.94 -3.13
N ASP A 231 -8.96 14.93 -3.53
CA ASP A 231 -9.69 16.14 -3.95
C ASP A 231 -9.79 17.15 -2.80
N LEU A 232 -10.09 16.70 -1.58
CA LEU A 232 -10.14 17.56 -0.41
C LEU A 232 -8.77 18.13 -0.04
N LEU A 233 -7.69 17.33 -0.16
CA LEU A 233 -6.33 17.77 0.07
C LEU A 233 -5.89 18.82 -0.97
N GLY A 234 -6.20 18.57 -2.24
CA GLY A 234 -5.95 19.51 -3.34
C GLY A 234 -6.70 20.83 -3.14
N ALA A 235 -7.97 20.77 -2.75
CA ALA A 235 -8.76 21.95 -2.42
C ALA A 235 -8.13 22.74 -1.25
N SER A 236 -7.64 22.07 -0.20
CA SER A 236 -6.94 22.74 0.90
C SER A 236 -5.66 23.44 0.46
N LEU A 237 -4.90 22.86 -0.48
CA LEU A 237 -3.71 23.51 -1.07
C LEU A 237 -4.09 24.73 -1.92
N VAL A 238 -5.16 24.64 -2.71
CA VAL A 238 -5.66 25.78 -3.49
C VAL A 238 -6.11 26.92 -2.57
N ASP A 239 -6.80 26.63 -1.46
CA ASP A 239 -7.18 27.65 -0.46
C ASP A 239 -5.95 28.34 0.14
N MET A 240 -4.86 27.59 0.38
CA MET A 240 -3.60 28.15 0.87
C MET A 240 -2.93 29.05 -0.18
N ALA A 241 -2.99 28.67 -1.46
CA ALA A 241 -2.46 29.48 -2.55
C ALA A 241 -3.24 30.80 -2.70
N GLN A 242 -4.57 30.74 -2.63
CA GLN A 242 -5.44 31.93 -2.64
C GLN A 242 -5.19 32.85 -1.45
N ALA A 243 -4.86 32.28 -0.28
CA ALA A 243 -4.48 33.04 0.91
C ALA A 243 -3.03 33.57 0.89
N GLY A 244 -2.23 33.26 -0.14
CA GLY A 244 -0.85 33.70 -0.28
C GLY A 244 0.16 32.96 0.62
N VAL A 245 -0.23 31.85 1.24
CA VAL A 245 0.63 31.04 2.12
C VAL A 245 1.62 30.20 1.31
N ILE A 246 1.19 29.73 0.14
CA ILE A 246 2.00 29.09 -0.88
C ILE A 246 1.73 29.75 -2.24
N SER A 247 2.59 29.52 -3.22
CA SER A 247 2.35 29.98 -4.60
C SER A 247 1.48 28.98 -5.38
N GLN A 248 0.80 29.47 -6.43
CA GLN A 248 0.06 28.59 -7.35
C GLN A 248 1.02 27.63 -8.07
N GLU A 249 2.23 28.09 -8.41
CA GLU A 249 3.27 27.27 -9.02
C GLU A 249 3.69 26.09 -8.14
N GLN A 250 3.68 26.24 -6.81
CA GLN A 250 3.93 25.13 -5.90
C GLN A 250 2.82 24.08 -5.93
N VAL A 251 1.57 24.48 -6.13
CA VAL A 251 0.45 23.54 -6.30
C VAL A 251 0.55 22.85 -7.67
N ASP A 252 0.79 23.62 -8.74
CA ASP A 252 0.85 23.11 -10.12
C ASP A 252 2.03 22.14 -10.37
N SER A 253 3.06 22.18 -9.53
CA SER A 253 4.26 21.34 -9.61
C SER A 253 4.22 20.13 -8.68
N PHE A 254 3.11 19.90 -7.97
CA PHE A 254 2.98 18.79 -7.04
C PHE A 254 1.92 17.80 -7.51
N ASN A 255 2.30 16.55 -7.72
CA ASN A 255 1.36 15.46 -7.92
C ASN A 255 1.62 14.30 -6.96
N LEU A 256 0.55 13.72 -6.42
CA LEU A 256 0.62 12.52 -5.60
C LEU A 256 0.98 11.32 -6.49
N PRO A 257 2.08 10.60 -6.23
CA PRO A 257 2.53 9.47 -7.04
C PRO A 257 1.76 8.19 -6.64
N ILE A 258 0.43 8.23 -6.74
CA ILE A 258 -0.44 7.12 -6.33
C ILE A 258 -1.39 6.78 -7.47
N TYR A 259 -1.48 5.50 -7.83
CA TYR A 259 -2.43 4.99 -8.81
C TYR A 259 -3.28 3.86 -8.22
N SER A 260 -4.60 3.95 -8.41
CA SER A 260 -5.53 2.87 -8.07
C SER A 260 -5.84 2.06 -9.33
N VAL A 261 -5.31 0.85 -9.39
CA VAL A 261 -5.48 -0.07 -10.52
C VAL A 261 -6.88 -0.69 -10.52
N SER A 262 -7.41 -1.01 -11.70
CA SER A 262 -8.59 -1.87 -11.84
C SER A 262 -8.22 -3.37 -11.86
N PRO A 263 -9.15 -4.28 -11.52
CA PRO A 263 -8.90 -5.72 -11.65
C PRO A 263 -8.49 -6.13 -13.07
N MET A 264 -9.11 -5.52 -14.09
CA MET A 264 -8.82 -5.83 -15.49
C MET A 264 -7.40 -5.42 -15.89
N GLU A 265 -6.95 -4.23 -15.50
CA GLU A 265 -5.58 -3.79 -15.73
C GLU A 265 -4.58 -4.71 -15.02
N MET A 266 -4.83 -5.02 -13.75
CA MET A 266 -3.94 -5.87 -12.96
C MET A 266 -3.88 -7.30 -13.52
N GLU A 267 -5.01 -7.87 -13.93
CA GLU A 267 -5.04 -9.17 -14.61
C GLU A 267 -4.22 -9.14 -15.91
N SER A 268 -4.39 -8.10 -16.72
CA SER A 268 -3.63 -7.90 -17.96
C SER A 268 -2.12 -7.83 -17.70
N LEU A 269 -1.69 -7.10 -16.68
CA LEU A 269 -0.28 -6.96 -16.29
C LEU A 269 0.33 -8.30 -15.84
N VAL A 270 -0.40 -9.08 -15.03
CA VAL A 270 0.05 -10.41 -14.60
C VAL A 270 0.12 -11.38 -15.79
N LYS A 271 -0.87 -11.35 -16.69
CA LYS A 271 -0.86 -12.16 -17.92
C LYS A 271 0.30 -11.79 -18.84
N LYS A 272 0.56 -10.49 -19.04
CA LYS A 272 1.69 -9.97 -19.83
C LYS A 272 3.03 -10.44 -19.26
N ASN A 273 3.21 -10.38 -17.94
CA ASN A 273 4.43 -10.86 -17.29
C ASN A 273 4.62 -12.38 -17.47
N GLY A 274 3.52 -13.15 -17.41
CA GLY A 274 3.52 -14.58 -17.75
C GLY A 274 4.18 -15.51 -16.73
N ARG A 275 4.85 -15.00 -15.69
CA ARG A 275 5.58 -15.81 -14.68
C ARG A 275 4.72 -16.30 -13.51
N PHE A 276 3.53 -15.74 -13.35
CA PHE A 276 2.61 -16.08 -12.26
C PHE A 276 1.28 -16.63 -12.79
N SER A 277 0.65 -17.53 -12.03
CA SER A 277 -0.78 -17.81 -12.12
C SER A 277 -1.54 -16.93 -11.13
N ILE A 278 -2.76 -16.53 -11.50
CA ILE A 278 -3.69 -15.87 -10.58
C ILE A 278 -4.54 -16.99 -9.97
N GLU A 279 -4.30 -17.31 -8.70
CA GLU A 279 -5.06 -18.34 -7.99
C GLU A 279 -6.36 -17.78 -7.39
N LYS A 280 -6.35 -16.49 -7.05
CA LYS A 280 -7.52 -15.78 -6.55
C LYS A 280 -7.40 -14.29 -6.84
N MET A 281 -8.52 -13.68 -7.22
CA MET A 281 -8.65 -12.23 -7.38
C MET A 281 -10.05 -11.84 -6.92
N GLU A 282 -10.14 -11.01 -5.89
CA GLU A 282 -11.39 -10.63 -5.25
C GLU A 282 -11.42 -9.13 -4.99
N LEU A 283 -12.61 -8.56 -5.09
CA LEU A 283 -12.88 -7.20 -4.66
C LEU A 283 -13.57 -7.21 -3.30
N THR A 284 -13.02 -6.48 -2.33
CA THR A 284 -13.54 -6.42 -0.96
C THR A 284 -13.86 -5.00 -0.51
N ASP A 285 -14.62 -4.90 0.58
CA ASP A 285 -14.79 -3.66 1.33
C ASP A 285 -13.77 -3.63 2.48
N PRO A 286 -12.83 -2.66 2.52
CA PRO A 286 -11.78 -2.58 3.55
C PRO A 286 -12.31 -2.40 4.98
N THR A 287 -13.60 -2.09 5.14
CA THR A 287 -14.21 -1.81 6.44
C THR A 287 -15.30 -2.79 6.86
N SER A 288 -15.68 -3.73 5.99
CA SER A 288 -16.74 -4.73 6.26
C SER A 288 -16.51 -5.61 7.49
N GLY A 289 -15.25 -5.79 7.91
CA GLY A 289 -14.87 -6.57 9.09
C GLY A 289 -15.01 -5.84 10.43
N ARG A 290 -15.34 -4.54 10.44
CA ARG A 290 -15.56 -3.79 11.69
C ARG A 290 -16.89 -4.20 12.32
N LYS A 291 -16.83 -5.02 13.37
CA LYS A 291 -17.95 -5.12 14.32
C LYS A 291 -18.00 -3.81 15.11
N ASN A 292 -19.19 -3.23 15.29
CA ASN A 292 -19.46 -1.98 16.05
C ASN A 292 -19.06 -2.04 17.56
N ASN A 293 -18.30 -3.04 18.00
CA ASN A 293 -18.10 -3.38 19.41
C ASN A 293 -16.63 -3.26 19.90
N GLU A 294 -15.70 -2.69 19.14
CA GLU A 294 -14.40 -2.30 19.71
C GLU A 294 -14.49 -0.89 20.32
N GLY A 295 -14.74 -0.85 21.63
CA GLY A 295 -14.87 0.38 22.41
C GLY A 295 -13.68 1.33 22.23
N GLY A 296 -13.99 2.59 21.91
CA GLY A 296 -13.10 3.73 22.13
C GLY A 296 -12.16 4.14 20.99
N SER A 297 -12.00 3.37 19.91
CA SER A 297 -11.18 3.80 18.78
C SER A 297 -11.97 4.75 17.87
N LYS A 298 -11.51 6.00 17.72
CA LYS A 298 -12.11 7.01 16.84
C LYS A 298 -12.48 6.37 15.50
N THR A 299 -13.78 6.37 15.20
CA THR A 299 -14.34 5.72 14.02
C THR A 299 -13.56 6.14 12.76
N SER A 300 -13.33 5.23 11.81
CA SER A 300 -12.68 5.52 10.52
C SER A 300 -13.44 6.53 9.64
N GLY A 301 -14.53 7.09 10.15
CA GLY A 301 -15.29 8.18 9.55
C GLY A 301 -15.36 9.42 10.44
N ASP A 302 -14.63 9.51 11.55
CA ASP A 302 -14.39 10.80 12.22
C ASP A 302 -13.45 11.61 11.32
N GLY A 303 -13.83 12.84 10.95
CA GLY A 303 -13.02 13.72 10.11
C GLY A 303 -11.58 13.85 10.61
N ASN A 304 -11.40 13.95 11.93
CA ASN A 304 -10.05 14.01 12.51
C ASN A 304 -9.25 12.72 12.34
N ALA A 305 -9.91 11.56 12.38
CA ALA A 305 -9.26 10.28 12.13
C ALA A 305 -8.84 10.15 10.65
N ILE A 306 -9.67 10.62 9.72
CA ILE A 306 -9.35 10.69 8.27
C ILE A 306 -8.15 11.62 8.05
N ALA A 307 -8.17 12.81 8.66
CA ALA A 307 -7.08 13.78 8.58
C ALA A 307 -5.76 13.21 9.08
N ASN A 308 -5.76 12.58 10.26
CA ASN A 308 -4.54 12.00 10.82
C ASN A 308 -4.05 10.77 10.03
N HIS A 309 -4.96 9.97 9.49
CA HIS A 309 -4.62 8.85 8.61
C HIS A 309 -3.86 9.33 7.37
N LEU A 310 -4.42 10.33 6.67
CA LEU A 310 -3.78 10.88 5.47
C LEU A 310 -2.46 11.57 5.82
N ARG A 311 -2.43 12.32 6.92
CA ARG A 311 -1.21 12.95 7.44
C ARG A 311 -0.11 11.94 7.70
N ALA A 312 -0.42 10.86 8.41
CA ALA A 312 0.56 9.84 8.72
C ALA A 312 1.14 9.14 7.48
N GLY A 313 0.37 9.08 6.39
CA GLY A 313 0.81 8.50 5.11
C GLY A 313 1.51 9.47 4.16
N MET A 314 1.26 10.77 4.27
CA MET A 314 1.67 11.76 3.25
C MET A 314 2.51 12.93 3.77
N GLU A 315 2.67 13.08 5.08
CA GLU A 315 3.43 14.21 5.64
C GLU A 315 4.88 14.26 5.12
N GLY A 316 5.51 13.11 4.88
CA GLY A 316 6.86 13.05 4.33
C GLY A 316 6.97 13.70 2.95
N ILE A 317 6.08 13.34 2.00
CA ILE A 317 6.11 13.89 0.65
C ILE A 317 5.64 15.36 0.62
N LEU A 318 4.64 15.71 1.43
CA LEU A 318 4.11 17.07 1.52
C LEU A 318 5.13 18.04 2.14
N SER A 319 5.76 17.66 3.26
CA SER A 319 6.76 18.51 3.92
C SER A 319 8.03 18.70 3.10
N LYS A 320 8.40 17.69 2.30
CA LYS A 320 9.52 17.81 1.36
C LYS A 320 9.26 18.87 0.28
N HIS A 321 8.03 18.99 -0.21
CA HIS A 321 7.68 19.92 -1.28
C HIS A 321 7.28 21.32 -0.77
N PHE A 322 6.41 21.37 0.23
CA PHE A 322 5.84 22.61 0.76
C PHE A 322 6.59 23.17 1.97
N GLY A 323 7.34 22.33 2.70
CA GLY A 323 7.94 22.67 4.00
C GLY A 323 7.07 22.24 5.19
N VAL A 324 7.72 22.02 6.34
CA VAL A 324 7.08 21.49 7.56
C VAL A 324 5.96 22.41 8.07
N GLU A 325 6.25 23.71 8.26
CA GLU A 325 5.29 24.69 8.81
C GLU A 325 4.02 24.80 7.95
N LYS A 326 4.18 24.83 6.63
CA LYS A 326 3.05 24.86 5.67
C LYS A 326 2.27 23.55 5.67
N THR A 327 2.94 22.43 5.92
CA THR A 327 2.27 21.13 6.03
C THR A 327 1.41 21.05 7.29
N ASP A 328 1.83 21.65 8.40
CA ASP A 328 0.98 21.77 9.60
C ASP A 328 -0.29 22.55 9.30
N GLU A 329 -0.17 23.74 8.70
CA GLU A 329 -1.32 24.56 8.32
C GLU A 329 -2.24 23.83 7.31
N LEU A 330 -1.66 23.11 6.34
CA LEU A 330 -2.41 22.29 5.39
C LEU A 330 -3.32 21.29 6.12
N PHE A 331 -2.80 20.57 7.11
CA PHE A 331 -3.59 19.59 7.85
C PHE A 331 -4.60 20.22 8.82
N GLU A 332 -4.37 21.44 9.30
CA GLU A 332 -5.40 22.20 10.01
C GLU A 332 -6.58 22.57 9.10
N ARG A 333 -6.32 22.99 7.86
CA ARG A 333 -7.37 23.28 6.87
C ARG A 333 -8.07 22.00 6.40
N PHE A 334 -7.29 20.96 6.11
CA PHE A 334 -7.79 19.67 5.67
C PHE A 334 -8.70 19.03 6.73
N SER A 335 -8.32 19.07 8.00
CA SER A 335 -9.13 18.49 9.09
C SER A 335 -10.53 19.11 9.16
N LYS A 336 -10.65 20.43 9.02
CA LYS A 336 -11.94 21.14 8.95
C LYS A 336 -12.81 20.62 7.79
N LYS A 337 -12.25 20.52 6.58
CA LYS A 337 -12.97 19.96 5.42
C LYS A 337 -13.36 18.50 5.63
N THR A 338 -12.49 17.67 6.20
CA THR A 338 -12.83 16.25 6.45
C THR A 338 -13.97 16.06 7.43
N ILE A 339 -14.17 16.97 8.39
CA ILE A 339 -15.31 16.94 9.30
C ILE A 339 -16.61 17.17 8.52
N GLU A 340 -16.65 18.18 7.65
CA GLU A 340 -17.79 18.52 6.80
C GLU A 340 -18.14 17.41 5.79
N PHE A 341 -17.13 16.74 5.23
CA PHE A 341 -17.29 15.71 4.19
C PHE A 341 -17.22 14.27 4.72
N SER A 342 -17.19 14.09 6.04
CA SER A 342 -17.01 12.79 6.68
C SER A 342 -18.06 11.75 6.27
N ASP A 343 -19.32 12.17 6.12
CA ASP A 343 -20.40 11.29 5.70
C ASP A 343 -20.29 10.89 4.22
N LYS A 344 -19.81 11.79 3.35
CA LYS A 344 -19.50 11.45 1.96
C LYS A 344 -18.40 10.40 1.91
N PHE A 345 -17.33 10.58 2.68
CA PHE A 345 -16.25 9.58 2.79
C PHE A 345 -16.76 8.23 3.29
N LYS A 346 -17.54 8.20 4.39
CA LYS A 346 -18.14 6.94 4.90
C LYS A 346 -18.99 6.27 3.83
N SER A 347 -19.80 7.03 3.10
CA SER A 347 -20.65 6.48 2.04
C SER A 347 -19.86 5.90 0.87
N SER A 348 -18.61 6.34 0.66
CA SER A 348 -17.71 5.82 -0.39
C SER A 348 -17.03 4.51 -0.02
N LEU A 349 -17.00 4.15 1.28
CA LEU A 349 -16.51 2.86 1.76
C LEU A 349 -17.53 1.78 1.39
N LYS A 350 -17.41 1.28 0.17
CA LYS A 350 -18.28 0.25 -0.39
C LYS A 350 -17.46 -0.96 -0.83
N GLN A 351 -18.15 -2.08 -0.98
CA GLN A 351 -17.63 -3.25 -1.66
C GLN A 351 -17.09 -2.85 -3.05
N GLY A 352 -15.89 -3.33 -3.39
CA GLY A 352 -15.28 -3.02 -4.68
C GLY A 352 -14.00 -2.20 -4.60
N THR A 353 -13.71 -1.54 -3.47
CA THR A 353 -12.66 -0.50 -3.38
C THR A 353 -11.29 -1.02 -2.92
N GLN A 354 -11.19 -2.30 -2.56
CA GLN A 354 -9.95 -3.00 -2.24
C GLN A 354 -9.81 -4.21 -3.16
N LEU A 355 -8.63 -4.36 -3.77
CA LEU A 355 -8.25 -5.50 -4.60
C LEU A 355 -7.38 -6.44 -3.78
N PHE A 356 -7.79 -7.71 -3.72
CA PHE A 356 -7.06 -8.81 -3.13
C PHE A 356 -6.65 -9.79 -4.22
N ILE A 357 -5.36 -10.14 -4.28
CA ILE A 357 -4.83 -11.06 -5.29
C ILE A 357 -3.91 -12.08 -4.64
N VAL A 358 -4.06 -13.34 -5.03
CA VAL A 358 -3.11 -14.42 -4.75
C VAL A 358 -2.47 -14.86 -6.06
N LEU A 359 -1.15 -14.74 -6.12
CA LEU A 359 -0.32 -15.18 -7.23
C LEU A 359 0.54 -16.36 -6.80
N VAL A 360 0.77 -17.31 -7.70
CA VAL A 360 1.72 -18.41 -7.52
C VAL A 360 2.72 -18.41 -8.66
N LYS A 361 4.01 -18.53 -8.34
CA LYS A 361 5.08 -18.57 -9.35
C LYS A 361 5.00 -19.87 -10.14
N LYS A 362 4.89 -19.75 -11.47
CA LYS A 362 4.92 -20.87 -12.43
C LYS A 362 6.32 -21.49 -12.52
N ASN A 363 6.37 -22.71 -13.05
CA ASN A 363 7.61 -23.42 -13.40
C ASN A 363 8.42 -22.67 -14.46
#